data_AF-A0A0X3BL77-F1
#
_entry.id   AF-A0A0X3BL77-F1
#
_cell.length_a   1.000
_cell.length_b   1.000
_cell.length_c   1.000
_cell.angle_alpha   90.00
_cell.angle_beta   90.00
_cell.angle_gamma   90.00
#
_symmetry.space_group_name_H-M   'P 1'
#
loop_
_entity.id
_entity.type
_entity.pdbx_description
1 polymer ?
#
loop_
_entity_poly.entity_id
_entity_poly.type
_entity_poly.pdbx_seq_one_letter_code
_entity_poly.pdbx_strand_id
1 'polypeptide(L)'
;MVDAMNYNRAVAEERSRILEAVGVRPGEYLVITVHRPSNTDSQENMVAILGALAEAGMPVVFPVHPQTRNYLGRYGLLAKMPENVQVTEPLGYLDMLHLMAHAAKILTDSGGVQKEAYMLGVPCITLRENTEWVETVEAGWNVLVGAGREEIVSMIHEFAPAGDQPPLFGDGRAAAGIAKIIRS
;
A
#
# COMPACT_ATOMS: atom_id res chain seq x y z
N MET A 1 -9.96 -10.87 -10.96
CA MET A 1 -9.13 -9.95 -10.15
C MET A 1 -7.65 -10.23 -10.39
N VAL A 2 -7.13 -11.43 -10.07
CA VAL A 2 -5.73 -11.82 -10.35
C VAL A 2 -5.37 -11.74 -11.83
N ASP A 3 -6.26 -12.19 -12.72
CA ASP A 3 -6.15 -12.06 -14.18
C ASP A 3 -5.97 -10.61 -14.63
N ALA A 4 -6.85 -9.72 -14.20
CA ALA A 4 -6.80 -8.31 -14.53
C ALA A 4 -5.54 -7.65 -13.95
N MET A 5 -5.13 -7.99 -12.73
CA MET A 5 -3.94 -7.44 -12.10
C MET A 5 -2.67 -7.88 -12.85
N ASN A 6 -2.55 -9.17 -13.22
CA ASN A 6 -1.40 -9.67 -13.97
C ASN A 6 -1.29 -9.01 -15.34
N TYR A 7 -2.42 -8.85 -16.05
CA TYR A 7 -2.45 -8.10 -17.30
C TYR A 7 -2.00 -6.64 -17.10
N ASN A 8 -2.61 -5.93 -16.15
CA ASN A 8 -2.29 -4.53 -15.91
C ASN A 8 -0.87 -4.32 -15.39
N ARG A 9 -0.31 -5.28 -14.64
CA ARG A 9 1.09 -5.24 -14.20
C ARG A 9 2.04 -5.28 -15.38
N ALA A 10 1.81 -6.16 -16.35
CA ALA A 10 2.62 -6.21 -17.57
C ALA A 10 2.53 -4.88 -18.35
N VAL A 11 1.32 -4.34 -18.51
CA VAL A 11 1.13 -3.03 -19.16
C VAL A 11 1.81 -1.90 -18.38
N ALA A 12 1.75 -1.93 -17.05
CA ALA A 12 2.37 -0.93 -16.19
C ALA A 12 3.89 -0.96 -16.29
N GLU A 13 4.51 -2.15 -16.36
CA GLU A 13 5.95 -2.32 -16.54
C GLU A 13 6.46 -1.70 -17.85
N GLU A 14 5.68 -1.77 -18.92
CA GLU A 14 6.05 -1.20 -20.21
C GLU A 14 5.84 0.31 -20.29
N ARG A 15 4.79 0.83 -19.64
CA ARG A 15 4.26 2.18 -19.89
C ARG A 15 4.50 3.17 -18.76
N SER A 16 4.58 2.70 -17.52
CA SER A 16 4.76 3.59 -16.37
C SER A 16 6.20 4.09 -16.29
N ARG A 17 6.35 5.36 -15.93
CA ARG A 17 7.65 5.99 -15.61
C ARG A 17 7.64 6.52 -14.18
N ILE A 18 6.74 6.02 -13.33
CA ILE A 18 6.49 6.60 -12.02
C ILE A 18 7.73 6.57 -11.13
N LEU A 19 8.53 5.49 -11.15
CA LEU A 19 9.73 5.38 -10.31
C LEU A 19 10.75 6.47 -10.65
N GLU A 20 10.94 6.75 -11.94
CA GLU A 20 11.79 7.85 -12.42
C GLU A 20 11.21 9.21 -12.02
N ALA A 21 9.88 9.39 -12.17
CA ALA A 21 9.18 10.63 -11.86
C ALA A 21 9.22 11.00 -10.37
N VAL A 22 9.18 10.00 -9.48
CA VAL A 22 9.32 10.22 -8.04
C VAL A 22 10.76 10.08 -7.55
N GLY A 23 11.67 9.55 -8.37
CA GLY A 23 13.10 9.46 -8.05
C GLY A 23 13.47 8.33 -7.09
N VAL A 24 12.76 7.20 -7.15
CA VAL A 24 13.01 6.02 -6.29
C VAL A 24 13.53 4.83 -7.10
N ARG A 25 14.18 3.89 -6.41
CA ARG A 25 14.69 2.64 -7.01
C ARG A 25 13.92 1.42 -6.48
N PRO A 26 13.69 0.38 -7.30
CA PRO A 26 13.01 -0.84 -6.84
C PRO A 26 13.61 -1.42 -5.56
N GLY A 27 12.75 -1.76 -4.60
CA GLY A 27 13.13 -2.34 -3.31
C GLY A 27 13.75 -1.37 -2.30
N GLU A 28 13.83 -0.08 -2.61
CA GLU A 28 14.51 0.93 -1.76
C GLU A 28 13.58 2.05 -1.27
N TYR A 29 12.26 1.84 -1.28
CA TYR A 29 11.28 2.81 -0.79
C TYR A 29 10.02 2.12 -0.26
N LEU A 30 9.28 2.87 0.55
CA LEU A 30 7.94 2.49 1.02
C LEU A 30 6.88 3.20 0.21
N VAL A 31 5.72 2.56 0.06
CA VAL A 31 4.50 3.22 -0.42
C VAL A 31 3.53 3.29 0.74
N ILE A 32 2.93 4.45 0.96
CA ILE A 32 1.85 4.59 1.94
C ILE A 32 0.56 5.10 1.29
N THR A 33 -0.56 4.52 1.71
CA THR A 33 -1.91 5.06 1.44
C THR A 33 -2.70 5.15 2.74
N VAL A 34 -3.19 6.34 3.08
CA VAL A 34 -4.09 6.56 4.23
C VAL A 34 -5.29 7.35 3.75
N HIS A 35 -6.49 6.79 3.88
CA HIS A 35 -7.73 7.47 3.46
C HIS A 35 -8.98 7.02 4.24
N ARG A 36 -8.86 6.12 5.21
CA ARG A 36 -9.99 5.72 6.04
C ARG A 36 -10.28 6.80 7.08
N PRO A 37 -11.56 7.14 7.31
CA PRO A 37 -11.94 8.07 8.38
C PRO A 37 -11.39 7.70 9.76
N SER A 38 -11.26 6.40 10.07
CA SER A 38 -10.66 5.91 11.32
C SER A 38 -9.24 6.42 11.56
N ASN A 39 -8.51 6.77 10.50
CA ASN A 39 -7.20 7.42 10.58
C ASN A 39 -7.31 8.91 10.27
N THR A 40 -7.89 9.28 9.13
CA THR A 40 -7.84 10.67 8.63
C THR A 40 -8.60 11.66 9.49
N ASP A 41 -9.67 11.23 10.18
CA ASP A 41 -10.47 12.13 11.03
C ASP A 41 -9.81 12.35 12.41
N SER A 42 -8.82 11.53 12.77
CA SER A 42 -8.04 11.62 14.00
C SER A 42 -6.70 12.31 13.75
N GLN A 43 -6.55 13.54 14.26
CA GLN A 43 -5.27 14.24 14.22
C GLN A 43 -4.17 13.45 14.93
N GLU A 44 -4.49 12.78 16.03
CA GLU A 44 -3.56 11.95 16.79
C GLU A 44 -3.01 10.80 15.94
N ASN A 45 -3.89 10.07 15.24
CA ASN A 45 -3.46 8.96 14.37
C ASN A 45 -2.59 9.46 13.22
N MET A 46 -2.98 10.57 12.58
CA MET A 46 -2.18 11.15 11.49
C MET A 46 -0.81 11.62 11.99
N VAL A 47 -0.72 12.21 13.19
CA VAL A 47 0.55 12.59 13.81
C VAL A 47 1.41 11.35 14.11
N ALA A 48 0.83 10.31 14.67
CA ALA A 48 1.54 9.07 15.00
C ALA A 48 2.07 8.37 13.74
N ILE A 49 1.25 8.25 12.69
CA ILE A 49 1.65 7.68 11.40
C ILE A 49 2.79 8.49 10.78
N LEU A 50 2.67 9.82 10.68
CA LEU A 50 3.74 10.66 10.12
C LEU A 50 5.02 10.61 10.96
N GLY A 51 4.88 10.53 12.29
CA GLY A 51 6.01 10.33 13.20
C GLY A 51 6.74 9.02 12.95
N ALA A 52 6.01 7.93 12.68
CA ALA A 52 6.60 6.66 12.32
C ALA A 52 7.30 6.70 10.95
N LEU A 53 6.71 7.38 9.97
CA LEU A 53 7.33 7.55 8.66
C LEU A 53 8.65 8.31 8.72
N ALA A 54 8.78 9.29 9.63
CA ALA A 54 10.03 10.01 9.84
C ALA A 54 11.18 9.08 10.30
N GLU A 55 10.85 7.96 10.93
CA GLU A 55 11.79 6.96 11.45
C GLU A 55 11.95 5.74 10.53
N ALA A 56 11.34 5.77 9.33
CA ALA A 56 11.34 4.62 8.42
C ALA A 56 12.72 4.24 7.88
N GLY A 57 13.70 5.14 7.92
CA GLY A 57 15.06 4.89 7.44
C GLY A 57 15.19 4.77 5.91
N MET A 58 14.12 5.02 5.15
CA MET A 58 14.12 5.01 3.69
C MET A 58 13.09 6.00 3.11
N PRO A 59 13.17 6.34 1.81
CA PRO A 59 12.18 7.16 1.13
C PRO A 59 10.77 6.57 1.23
N VAL A 60 9.79 7.43 1.43
CA VAL A 60 8.36 7.07 1.47
C VAL A 60 7.64 7.86 0.39
N VAL A 61 6.97 7.16 -0.52
CA VAL A 61 6.11 7.79 -1.52
C VAL A 61 4.66 7.74 -1.02
N PHE A 62 4.04 8.91 -0.89
CA PHE A 62 2.67 9.06 -0.41
C PHE A 62 1.78 9.72 -1.48
N PRO A 63 1.14 8.92 -2.35
CA PRO A 63 0.07 9.40 -3.22
C PRO A 63 -1.17 9.79 -2.41
N VAL A 64 -1.36 11.08 -2.18
CA VAL A 64 -2.39 11.55 -1.23
C VAL A 64 -3.72 11.79 -1.93
N HIS A 65 -4.74 11.02 -1.53
CA HIS A 65 -6.13 11.27 -1.93
C HIS A 65 -6.59 12.69 -1.54
N PRO A 66 -7.41 13.40 -2.33
CA PRO A 66 -7.80 14.78 -2.05
C PRO A 66 -8.41 14.99 -0.66
N GLN A 67 -9.19 14.01 -0.17
CA GLN A 67 -9.75 14.03 1.17
C GLN A 67 -8.67 13.98 2.26
N THR A 68 -7.70 13.07 2.15
CA THR A 68 -6.57 12.98 3.08
C THR A 68 -5.74 14.27 3.06
N ARG A 69 -5.52 14.85 1.87
CA ARG A 69 -4.81 16.13 1.71
C ARG A 69 -5.52 17.26 2.45
N ASN A 70 -6.85 17.29 2.43
CA ASN A 70 -7.65 18.26 3.19
C ASN A 70 -7.40 18.12 4.70
N TYR A 71 -7.48 16.90 5.25
CA TYR A 71 -7.20 16.66 6.67
C TYR A 71 -5.77 17.02 7.08
N LEU A 72 -4.77 16.63 6.27
CA LEU A 72 -3.39 17.02 6.48
C LEU A 72 -3.22 18.55 6.52
N GLY A 73 -3.93 19.27 5.64
CA GLY A 73 -3.96 20.74 5.65
C GLY A 73 -4.65 21.30 6.90
N ARG A 74 -5.83 20.78 7.26
CA ARG A 74 -6.61 21.19 8.44
C ARG A 74 -5.82 21.05 9.74
N TYR A 75 -5.02 19.99 9.86
CA TYR A 75 -4.19 19.75 11.04
C TYR A 75 -2.81 20.44 10.99
N GLY A 76 -2.51 21.18 9.91
CA GLY A 76 -1.20 21.81 9.72
C GLY A 76 -0.05 20.82 9.54
N LEU A 77 -0.34 19.59 9.11
CA LEU A 77 0.63 18.51 8.96
C LEU A 77 1.36 18.54 7.61
N LEU A 78 0.78 19.14 6.57
CA LEU A 78 1.48 19.32 5.28
C LEU A 78 2.79 20.11 5.44
N ALA A 79 2.79 21.14 6.29
CA ALA A 79 3.99 21.94 6.58
C ALA A 79 4.99 21.24 7.52
N LYS A 80 4.58 20.12 8.13
CA LYS A 80 5.39 19.32 9.06
C LYS A 80 5.69 17.94 8.49
N MET A 81 5.56 17.77 7.18
CA MET A 81 5.81 16.50 6.52
C MET A 81 7.28 16.12 6.71
N PRO A 82 7.58 14.87 7.10
CA PRO A 82 8.97 14.43 7.25
C PRO A 82 9.74 14.54 5.94
N GLU A 83 11.04 14.82 6.01
CA GLU A 83 11.89 15.06 4.82
C GLU A 83 12.00 13.84 3.89
N ASN A 84 11.88 12.63 4.45
CA ASN A 84 11.91 11.39 3.68
C ASN A 84 10.55 11.02 3.06
N VAL A 85 9.49 11.81 3.32
CA VAL A 85 8.15 11.56 2.78
C VAL A 85 7.88 12.47 1.59
N GLN A 86 7.79 11.88 0.41
CA GLN A 86 7.42 12.55 -0.82
C GLN A 86 5.91 12.43 -1.06
N VAL A 87 5.22 13.55 -0.93
CA VAL A 87 3.79 13.67 -1.20
C VAL A 87 3.59 13.90 -2.71
N THR A 88 2.78 13.07 -3.36
CA THR A 88 2.38 13.26 -4.75
C THR A 88 0.88 13.54 -4.87
N GLU A 89 0.45 13.97 -6.06
CA GLU A 89 -0.96 13.86 -6.43
C GLU A 89 -1.40 12.39 -6.52
N PRO A 90 -2.71 12.10 -6.45
CA PRO A 90 -3.23 10.76 -6.68
C PRO A 90 -2.74 10.19 -8.01
N LEU A 91 -2.28 8.95 -7.98
CA LEU A 91 -1.75 8.26 -9.16
C LEU A 91 -2.87 7.55 -9.92
N GLY A 92 -2.71 7.47 -11.25
CA GLY A 92 -3.49 6.55 -12.07
C GLY A 92 -3.20 5.10 -11.70
N TYR A 93 -4.13 4.20 -12.02
CA TYR A 93 -4.04 2.80 -11.60
C TYR A 93 -2.73 2.11 -12.02
N LEU A 94 -2.27 2.30 -13.26
CA LEU A 94 -1.03 1.69 -13.75
C LEU A 94 0.20 2.19 -13.01
N ASP A 95 0.27 3.50 -12.75
CA ASP A 95 1.39 4.08 -12.00
C ASP A 95 1.37 3.63 -10.54
N MET A 96 0.19 3.57 -9.91
CA MET A 96 0.07 3.03 -8.55
C MET A 96 0.49 1.55 -8.51
N LEU A 97 0.08 0.76 -9.49
CA LEU A 97 0.41 -0.66 -9.57
C LEU A 97 1.92 -0.88 -9.76
N HIS A 98 2.57 -0.11 -10.64
CA HIS A 98 4.03 -0.17 -10.84
C HIS A 98 4.77 0.30 -9.60
N LEU A 99 4.34 1.40 -8.98
CA LEU A 99 4.92 1.91 -7.74
C LEU A 99 4.81 0.89 -6.59
N MET A 100 3.67 0.21 -6.44
CA MET A 100 3.50 -0.83 -5.43
C MET A 100 4.33 -2.07 -5.72
N ALA A 101 4.35 -2.54 -6.97
CA ALA A 101 5.02 -3.78 -7.37
C ALA A 101 6.54 -3.75 -7.12
N HIS A 102 7.13 -2.56 -7.07
CA HIS A 102 8.57 -2.34 -6.87
C HIS A 102 8.89 -1.75 -5.49
N ALA A 103 7.91 -1.62 -4.59
CA ALA A 103 8.13 -1.12 -3.23
C ALA A 103 8.82 -2.17 -2.35
N ALA A 104 9.59 -1.71 -1.36
CA ALA A 104 10.15 -2.59 -0.32
C ALA A 104 9.04 -3.15 0.58
N LYS A 105 8.11 -2.28 0.99
CA LYS A 105 6.89 -2.61 1.73
C LYS A 105 5.79 -1.61 1.41
N ILE A 106 4.54 -2.00 1.66
CA ILE A 106 3.37 -1.14 1.50
C ILE A 106 2.71 -0.94 2.87
N LEU A 107 2.50 0.32 3.24
CA LEU A 107 1.73 0.71 4.43
C LEU A 107 0.34 1.18 3.98
N THR A 108 -0.74 0.60 4.50
CA THR A 108 -2.07 0.93 3.98
C THR A 108 -3.21 0.76 4.97
N ASP A 109 -4.25 1.60 4.88
CA ASP A 109 -5.56 1.36 5.49
C ASP A 109 -6.64 0.94 4.46
N SER A 110 -6.23 0.73 3.21
CA SER A 110 -7.12 0.36 2.11
C SER A 110 -7.27 -1.14 1.98
N GLY A 111 -8.52 -1.62 1.98
CA GLY A 111 -8.78 -3.03 1.73
C GLY A 111 -8.36 -3.48 0.32
N GLY A 112 -8.51 -2.63 -0.69
CA GLY A 112 -8.08 -2.95 -2.06
C GLY A 112 -6.57 -3.15 -2.14
N VAL A 113 -5.82 -2.19 -1.60
CA VAL A 113 -4.36 -2.20 -1.60
C VAL A 113 -3.80 -3.39 -0.81
N GLN A 114 -4.45 -3.81 0.29
CA GLN A 114 -4.02 -5.01 1.02
C GLN A 114 -4.03 -6.27 0.14
N LYS A 115 -5.09 -6.46 -0.67
CA LYS A 115 -5.14 -7.58 -1.62
C LYS A 115 -4.10 -7.44 -2.71
N GLU A 116 -3.94 -6.23 -3.25
CA GLU A 116 -2.99 -5.96 -4.33
C GLU A 116 -1.56 -6.18 -3.87
N ALA A 117 -1.18 -5.69 -2.68
CA ALA A 117 0.11 -5.96 -2.05
C ALA A 117 0.37 -7.46 -1.94
N TYR A 118 -0.62 -8.22 -1.43
CA TYR A 118 -0.52 -9.68 -1.39
C TYR A 118 -0.32 -10.28 -2.77
N MET A 119 -1.13 -9.93 -3.78
CA MET A 119 -1.00 -10.50 -5.12
C MET A 119 0.31 -10.10 -5.83
N LEU A 120 0.86 -8.92 -5.52
CA LEU A 120 2.14 -8.44 -6.04
C LEU A 120 3.35 -9.12 -5.38
N GLY A 121 3.16 -9.79 -4.25
CA GLY A 121 4.26 -10.36 -3.47
C GLY A 121 5.07 -9.28 -2.75
N VAL A 122 4.40 -8.24 -2.26
CA VAL A 122 5.02 -7.13 -1.53
C VAL A 122 4.51 -7.13 -0.09
N PRO A 123 5.40 -7.09 0.93
CA PRO A 123 5.00 -7.09 2.33
C PRO A 123 4.04 -5.94 2.65
N CYS A 124 2.94 -6.25 3.33
CA CYS A 124 1.90 -5.29 3.69
C CYS A 124 1.88 -5.01 5.20
N ILE A 125 1.88 -3.74 5.58
CA ILE A 125 1.67 -3.28 6.96
C ILE A 125 0.34 -2.53 6.96
N THR A 126 -0.68 -3.16 7.51
CA THR A 126 -2.03 -2.60 7.56
C THR A 126 -2.19 -1.67 8.76
N LEU A 127 -2.50 -0.41 8.46
CA LEU A 127 -2.70 0.67 9.43
C LEU A 127 -4.12 0.64 10.03
N ARG A 128 -4.59 -0.53 10.44
CA ARG A 128 -5.92 -0.79 11.01
C ARG A 128 -5.82 -1.88 12.08
N GLU A 129 -6.75 -1.85 13.03
CA GLU A 129 -6.92 -2.88 14.07
C GLU A 129 -7.52 -4.19 13.53
N ASN A 130 -8.18 -4.12 12.37
CA ASN A 130 -8.84 -5.26 11.75
C ASN A 130 -8.76 -5.20 10.24
N THR A 131 -8.95 -6.35 9.60
CA THR A 131 -9.00 -6.49 8.15
C THR A 131 -10.07 -7.49 7.73
N GLU A 132 -10.60 -7.27 6.53
CA GLU A 132 -11.43 -8.23 5.80
C GLU A 132 -10.60 -9.35 5.15
N TRP A 133 -9.27 -9.20 5.05
CA TRP A 133 -8.34 -10.12 4.40
C TRP A 133 -7.50 -10.91 5.39
N VAL A 134 -8.17 -11.61 6.31
CA VAL A 134 -7.54 -12.38 7.38
C VAL A 134 -6.54 -13.40 6.81
N GLU A 135 -6.86 -13.99 5.65
CA GLU A 135 -6.03 -14.96 4.96
C GLU A 135 -4.64 -14.41 4.58
N THR A 136 -4.51 -13.10 4.35
CA THR A 136 -3.21 -12.46 4.05
C THR A 136 -2.32 -12.33 5.28
N VAL A 137 -2.96 -12.17 6.45
CA VAL A 137 -2.29 -12.12 7.76
C VAL A 137 -1.89 -13.51 8.19
N GLU A 138 -2.80 -14.49 8.05
CA GLU A 138 -2.52 -15.90 8.35
C GLU A 138 -1.40 -16.47 7.47
N ALA A 139 -1.31 -16.03 6.20
CA ALA A 139 -0.22 -16.40 5.32
C ALA A 139 1.12 -15.69 5.64
N GLY A 140 1.16 -14.73 6.57
CA GLY A 140 2.37 -14.03 6.99
C GLY A 140 2.86 -12.93 6.03
N TRP A 141 2.01 -12.48 5.10
CA TRP A 141 2.34 -11.43 4.11
C TRP A 141 1.75 -10.06 4.46
N ASN A 142 0.90 -10.01 5.48
CA ASN A 142 0.30 -8.80 6.00
C ASN A 142 0.34 -8.79 7.54
N VAL A 143 0.56 -7.63 8.15
CA VAL A 143 0.48 -7.44 9.61
C VAL A 143 -0.45 -6.28 9.93
N LEU A 144 -1.18 -6.38 11.04
CA LEU A 144 -2.08 -5.33 11.52
C LEU A 144 -1.39 -4.56 12.66
N VAL A 145 -1.23 -3.25 12.50
CA VAL A 145 -0.47 -2.43 13.46
C VAL A 145 -1.27 -1.24 14.02
N GLY A 146 -2.52 -1.07 13.58
CA GLY A 146 -3.30 0.11 13.94
C GLY A 146 -2.65 1.40 13.47
N ALA A 147 -2.68 2.44 14.31
CA ALA A 147 -2.07 3.75 14.01
C ALA A 147 -0.96 4.14 15.01
N GLY A 148 -0.50 3.19 15.85
CA GLY A 148 0.51 3.44 16.89
C GLY A 148 1.90 3.63 16.30
N ARG A 149 2.61 4.69 16.69
CA ARG A 149 3.92 5.04 16.13
C ARG A 149 4.93 3.91 16.33
N GLU A 150 5.04 3.40 17.56
CA GLU A 150 6.06 2.42 17.95
C GLU A 150 5.91 1.12 17.17
N GLU A 151 4.66 0.63 17.02
CA GLU A 151 4.36 -0.59 16.28
C GLU A 151 4.63 -0.43 14.78
N ILE A 152 4.23 0.71 14.20
CA ILE A 152 4.51 1.01 12.79
C ILE A 152 6.02 1.05 12.54
N VAL A 153 6.80 1.73 13.39
CA VAL A 153 8.27 1.80 13.26
C VAL A 153 8.88 0.40 13.35
N SER A 154 8.47 -0.38 14.36
CA SER A 154 8.92 -1.76 14.53
C SER A 154 8.69 -2.58 13.27
N MET A 155 7.46 -2.60 12.74
CA MET A 155 7.14 -3.39 11.55
C MET A 155 7.77 -2.86 10.27
N ILE A 156 8.04 -1.56 10.14
CA ILE A 156 8.83 -1.04 9.00
C ILE A 156 10.22 -1.68 8.97
N HIS A 157 10.86 -1.84 10.13
CA HIS A 157 12.24 -2.36 10.23
C HIS A 157 12.30 -3.89 10.25
N GLU A 158 11.39 -4.53 10.99
CA GLU A 158 11.50 -5.95 11.33
C GLU A 158 10.64 -6.86 10.44
N PHE A 159 9.51 -6.38 9.92
CA PHE A 159 8.57 -7.24 9.22
C PHE A 159 9.16 -7.73 7.89
N ALA A 160 9.38 -9.03 7.77
CA ALA A 160 9.77 -9.68 6.54
C ALA A 160 9.00 -11.00 6.43
N PRO A 161 8.17 -11.20 5.38
CA PRO A 161 7.50 -12.47 5.15
C PRO A 161 8.53 -13.60 5.03
N ALA A 162 8.38 -14.62 5.87
CA ALA A 162 9.24 -15.81 5.91
C ALA A 162 8.42 -17.03 5.50
N GLY A 163 8.04 -17.12 4.23
CA GLY A 163 7.23 -18.24 3.76
C GLY A 163 6.78 -18.12 2.31
N ASP A 164 6.13 -19.17 1.84
CA ASP A 164 5.51 -19.21 0.53
C ASP A 164 4.34 -18.22 0.44
N GLN A 165 4.00 -17.85 -0.78
CA GLN A 165 2.86 -16.99 -1.11
C GLN A 165 1.79 -17.83 -1.80
N PRO A 166 0.92 -18.55 -1.05
CA PRO A 166 -0.11 -19.37 -1.66
C PRO A 166 -1.07 -18.53 -2.53
N PRO A 167 -1.67 -19.09 -3.59
CA PRO A 167 -2.55 -18.34 -4.48
C PRO A 167 -3.95 -18.12 -3.87
N LEU A 168 -4.05 -17.31 -2.81
CA LEU A 168 -5.27 -17.10 -2.03
C LEU A 168 -6.44 -16.50 -2.84
N PHE A 169 -6.14 -15.67 -3.85
CA PHE A 169 -7.14 -14.96 -4.65
C PHE A 169 -7.41 -15.61 -6.01
N GLY A 170 -6.98 -16.86 -6.19
CA GLY A 170 -7.22 -17.67 -7.38
C GLY A 170 -6.05 -17.71 -8.36
N ASP A 171 -6.23 -18.46 -9.43
CA ASP A 171 -5.19 -18.83 -10.40
C ASP A 171 -5.07 -17.87 -11.60
N GLY A 172 -5.79 -16.74 -11.57
CA GLY A 172 -5.84 -15.81 -12.70
C GLY A 172 -6.66 -16.31 -13.89
N ARG A 173 -7.66 -17.18 -13.69
CA ARG A 173 -8.58 -17.62 -14.76
C ARG A 173 -10.05 -17.30 -14.51
N ALA A 174 -10.33 -16.39 -13.57
CA ALA A 174 -11.69 -16.03 -13.17
C ALA A 174 -12.55 -15.54 -14.34
N ALA A 175 -12.03 -14.67 -15.21
CA ALA A 175 -12.77 -14.18 -16.38
C ALA A 175 -13.23 -15.30 -17.31
N ALA A 176 -12.36 -16.28 -17.58
CA ALA A 176 -12.69 -17.44 -18.41
C ALA A 176 -13.75 -18.33 -17.75
N GLY A 177 -13.64 -18.54 -16.43
CA GLY A 177 -14.62 -19.29 -15.64
C GLY A 177 -16.01 -18.64 -15.65
N ILE A 178 -16.09 -17.35 -15.37
CA ILE A 178 -17.36 -16.58 -15.36
C ILE A 178 -17.98 -16.56 -16.76
N ALA A 179 -17.19 -16.31 -17.81
CA ALA A 179 -17.68 -16.32 -19.18
C ALA A 179 -18.29 -17.67 -19.59
N LYS A 180 -17.73 -18.78 -19.08
CA LYS A 180 -18.28 -20.13 -19.31
C LYS A 180 -19.63 -20.32 -18.63
N ILE A 181 -19.78 -19.84 -17.39
CA ILE A 181 -21.04 -19.94 -16.62
C ILE A 181 -22.16 -19.09 -17.23
N ILE A 182 -21.85 -17.89 -17.71
CA ILE A 182 -22.85 -17.01 -18.34
C ILE A 182 -23.34 -17.58 -19.68
N ARG A 183 -22.51 -18.40 -20.34
CA ARG A 183 -22.82 -19.01 -21.65
C ARG A 183 -23.50 -20.37 -21.55
N SER A 184 -23.69 -20.92 -20.34
CA SER A 184 -24.42 -22.18 -20.09
C SER A 184 -25.87 -21.93 -19.71
#